data_AF-A0A9P9T246-F1
#
_entry.id   AF-A0A9P9T246-F1
#
_cell.length_a   1.000
_cell.length_b   1.000
_cell.length_c   1.000
_cell.angle_alpha   90.00
_cell.angle_beta   90.00
_cell.angle_gamma   90.00
#
_symmetry.space_group_name_H-M   'P 1'
#
loop_
_entity.id
_entity.type
_entity.pdbx_description
1 polymer ?
#
loop_
_entity_poly.entity_id
_entity_poly.type
_entity_poly.pdbx_seq_one_letter_code
_entity_poly.pdbx_strand_id
1 'polypeptide(L)'
;MLALSELMFALSLCIIASIALYLLRLPGRSWPPPCPSRFLVPRPSTPPIDTTSTPYSEDAIITLLNEIYTLLLKLAYLPPKSVIFAPPNGHKINVTLCESLHIDPAVISLMKWMPYTDYGMGDSEELEYPCFGGGWMYNFLRNEQVLRSRDPERNAWSDEPRTDYLLPCDVALTEAEDPDLEWLVLDTRQKLAIRHMMKMQLERPDEPNHYRNAVSFLRAHLERIRSLDLLPFTWESRQGFLDFYHHLHYPLKKILTEEYGWPGEFRTEDWARDKAGVWQKFEREHEEWEQSVGKQ
;
A
#
# COMPACT_ATOMS: atom_id res chain seq x y z
N MET A 1 -33.75 37.96 46.77
CA MET A 1 -33.65 37.47 45.39
C MET A 1 -32.18 37.25 45.11
N LEU A 2 -31.75 36.00 44.93
CA LEU A 2 -30.39 35.71 44.45
C LEU A 2 -30.26 36.25 43.02
N ALA A 3 -29.12 36.85 42.69
CA ALA A 3 -28.90 37.35 41.33
C ALA A 3 -28.92 36.16 40.36
N LEU A 4 -29.50 36.34 39.17
CA LEU A 4 -29.60 35.30 38.14
C LEU A 4 -28.23 34.63 37.86
N SER A 5 -27.14 35.39 38.00
CA SER A 5 -25.75 34.92 37.88
C SER A 5 -25.36 33.86 38.94
N GLU A 6 -25.81 34.01 40.18
CA GLU A 6 -25.50 33.07 41.27
C GLU A 6 -26.28 31.76 41.09
N LEU A 7 -27.52 31.85 40.57
CA LEU A 7 -28.34 30.69 40.26
C LEU A 7 -27.74 29.89 39.09
N MET A 8 -27.27 30.57 38.04
CA MET A 8 -26.60 29.93 36.91
C MET A 8 -25.27 29.28 37.30
N PHE A 9 -24.51 29.93 38.19
CA PHE A 9 -23.26 29.36 38.71
C PHE A 9 -23.51 28.09 39.52
N ALA A 10 -24.48 28.09 40.44
CA ALA A 10 -24.87 26.92 41.20
C ALA A 10 -25.34 25.76 40.29
N LEU A 11 -26.12 26.06 39.26
CA LEU A 11 -26.60 25.07 38.29
C LEU A 11 -25.46 24.42 37.51
N SER A 12 -24.46 25.21 37.09
CA SER A 12 -23.28 24.70 36.40
C SER A 12 -22.44 23.77 37.27
N LEU A 13 -22.28 24.09 38.56
CA LEU A 13 -21.60 23.21 39.52
C LEU A 13 -22.36 21.88 39.72
N CYS A 14 -23.69 21.94 39.80
CA CYS A 14 -24.52 20.74 39.91
C CYS A 14 -24.42 19.84 38.66
N ILE A 15 -24.37 20.43 37.47
CA ILE A 15 -24.20 19.67 36.21
C ILE A 15 -22.82 19.01 36.17
N ILE A 16 -21.76 19.76 36.48
CA ILE A 16 -20.38 19.22 36.49
C ILE A 16 -20.25 18.09 37.52
N ALA A 17 -20.78 18.28 38.73
CA ALA A 17 -20.76 17.26 39.77
C ALA A 17 -21.56 16.00 39.36
N SER A 18 -22.69 16.18 38.68
CA SER A 18 -23.51 15.07 38.18
C SER A 18 -22.81 14.30 37.07
N ILE A 19 -22.12 14.98 36.15
CA ILE A 19 -21.31 14.36 35.10
C ILE A 19 -20.14 13.59 35.73
N ALA A 20 -19.44 14.19 36.70
CA ALA A 20 -18.34 13.54 37.40
C ALA A 20 -18.80 12.27 38.14
N LEU A 21 -19.94 12.33 38.84
CA LEU A 21 -20.52 11.17 39.51
C LEU A 21 -21.02 10.11 38.53
N TYR A 22 -21.55 10.51 37.36
CA TYR A 22 -21.93 9.58 36.30
C TYR A 22 -20.70 8.86 35.73
N LEU A 23 -19.62 9.59 35.44
CA LEU A 23 -18.36 9.02 34.94
C LEU A 23 -17.70 8.08 35.97
N LEU A 24 -17.80 8.39 37.27
CA LEU A 24 -17.30 7.52 38.35
C LEU A 24 -18.15 6.25 38.56
N ARG A 25 -19.40 6.25 38.08
CA ARG A 25 -20.32 5.10 38.13
C ARG A 25 -20.32 4.27 36.86
N LEU A 26 -19.64 4.70 35.80
CA LEU A 26 -19.41 3.83 34.66
C LEU A 26 -18.62 2.61 35.19
N PRO A 27 -19.10 1.38 34.94
CA PRO A 27 -18.32 0.19 35.26
C PRO A 27 -16.96 0.41 34.62
N GLY A 28 -15.90 0.34 35.44
CA GLY A 28 -14.55 0.58 34.96
C GLY A 28 -14.39 -0.24 33.70
N ARG A 29 -14.13 0.43 32.56
CA ARG A 29 -13.80 -0.27 31.32
C ARG A 29 -12.68 -1.22 31.70
N SER A 30 -13.01 -2.50 31.86
CA SER A 30 -12.05 -3.55 31.73
C SER A 30 -11.58 -3.35 30.30
N TRP A 31 -10.42 -2.73 30.16
CA TRP A 31 -9.67 -2.91 28.95
C TRP A 31 -9.65 -4.41 28.72
N PRO A 32 -10.00 -4.91 27.52
CA PRO A 32 -9.73 -6.30 27.21
C PRO A 32 -8.28 -6.55 27.66
N PRO A 33 -8.00 -7.71 28.30
CA PRO A 33 -6.65 -7.99 28.77
C PRO A 33 -5.70 -7.61 27.63
N PRO A 34 -4.73 -6.72 27.86
CA PRO A 34 -3.84 -6.30 26.79
C PRO A 34 -3.34 -7.56 26.15
N CYS A 35 -3.60 -7.69 24.83
CA CYS A 35 -3.17 -8.82 24.03
C CYS A 35 -1.74 -9.11 24.51
N PRO A 36 -1.45 -10.30 25.06
CA PRO A 36 -0.24 -10.51 25.83
C PRO A 36 0.89 -9.96 24.99
N SER A 37 1.60 -8.96 25.55
CA SER A 37 2.75 -8.30 24.94
C SER A 37 3.83 -9.36 24.75
N ARG A 38 3.61 -10.22 23.77
CA ARG A 38 4.61 -11.06 23.16
C ARG A 38 5.19 -10.17 22.09
N PHE A 39 6.51 -10.16 22.07
CA PHE A 39 7.32 -9.45 21.09
C PHE A 39 7.53 -7.97 21.44
N LEU A 40 8.56 -7.73 22.26
CA LEU A 40 9.57 -6.75 21.88
C LEU A 40 10.07 -7.14 20.47
N VAL A 41 9.32 -6.76 19.44
CA VAL A 41 9.71 -7.02 18.05
C VAL A 41 10.94 -6.14 17.77
N PRO A 42 12.07 -6.72 17.34
CA PRO A 42 13.19 -5.91 16.86
C PRO A 42 12.70 -4.98 15.75
N ARG A 43 13.06 -3.71 15.82
CA ARG A 43 12.71 -2.70 14.80
C ARG A 43 13.18 -3.19 13.42
N PRO A 44 12.39 -3.01 12.35
CA PRO A 44 12.75 -3.46 11.01
C PRO A 44 14.15 -2.99 10.59
N SER A 45 14.90 -3.86 9.94
CA SER A 45 16.23 -3.58 9.37
C SER A 45 16.14 -2.86 8.01
N THR A 46 15.08 -2.08 7.78
CA THR A 46 14.87 -1.41 6.49
C THR A 46 16.00 -0.42 6.25
N PRO A 47 16.70 -0.48 5.10
CA PRO A 47 17.71 0.52 4.79
C PRO A 47 17.05 1.91 4.79
N PRO A 48 17.73 2.93 5.32
CA PRO A 48 17.19 4.28 5.31
C PRO A 48 16.91 4.70 3.87
N ILE A 49 15.75 5.32 3.65
CA ILE A 49 15.45 5.91 2.35
C ILE A 49 16.40 7.10 2.18
N ASP A 50 17.26 7.01 1.17
CA ASP A 50 18.15 8.09 0.81
C ASP A 50 17.32 9.27 0.28
N THR A 51 17.41 10.42 0.95
CA THR A 51 16.79 11.67 0.52
C THR A 51 17.68 12.46 -0.42
N THR A 52 18.88 11.95 -0.74
CA THR A 52 19.74 12.57 -1.73
C THR A 52 19.19 12.36 -3.14
N SER A 53 19.12 13.47 -3.85
CA SER A 53 18.60 13.58 -5.20
C SER A 53 19.58 12.92 -6.19
N THR A 54 19.27 11.70 -6.66
CA THR A 54 20.02 11.05 -7.74
C THR A 54 19.38 11.30 -9.11
N PRO A 55 20.16 11.27 -10.21
CA PRO A 55 19.60 11.32 -11.56
C PRO A 55 18.56 10.22 -11.80
N TYR A 56 17.60 10.50 -12.69
CA TYR A 56 16.69 9.49 -13.22
C TYR A 56 17.47 8.34 -13.87
N SER A 57 17.08 7.10 -13.57
CA SER A 57 17.67 5.89 -14.14
C SER A 57 16.55 4.89 -14.44
N GLU A 58 16.13 4.87 -15.71
CA GLU A 58 15.10 3.94 -16.20
C GLU A 58 15.48 2.49 -15.89
N ASP A 59 16.70 2.08 -16.25
CA ASP A 59 17.21 0.72 -16.03
C ASP A 59 17.13 0.30 -14.56
N ALA A 60 17.52 1.17 -13.63
CA ALA A 60 17.48 0.86 -12.20
C ALA A 60 16.05 0.71 -11.69
N ILE A 61 15.14 1.58 -12.14
CA ILE A 61 13.71 1.51 -11.78
C ILE A 61 13.10 0.22 -12.30
N ILE A 62 13.29 -0.09 -13.59
CA ILE A 62 12.74 -1.29 -14.23
C ILE A 62 13.32 -2.57 -13.60
N THR A 63 14.62 -2.59 -13.31
CA THR A 63 15.25 -3.72 -12.61
C THR A 63 14.60 -3.96 -11.26
N LEU A 64 14.39 -2.91 -10.46
CA LEU A 64 13.77 -3.02 -9.14
C LEU A 64 12.30 -3.43 -9.23
N LEU A 65 11.52 -2.88 -10.17
CA LEU A 65 10.14 -3.31 -10.40
C LEU A 65 10.08 -4.80 -10.79
N ASN A 66 10.96 -5.24 -11.69
CA ASN A 66 11.03 -6.65 -12.07
C ASN A 66 11.39 -7.56 -10.89
N GLU A 67 12.32 -7.14 -10.02
CA GLU A 67 12.65 -7.86 -8.80
C GLU A 67 11.48 -7.92 -7.81
N ILE A 68 10.73 -6.83 -7.64
CA ILE A 68 9.53 -6.79 -6.79
C ILE A 68 8.51 -7.80 -7.30
N TYR A 69 8.16 -7.76 -8.59
CA TYR A 69 7.20 -8.70 -9.17
C TYR A 69 7.66 -10.16 -9.09
N THR A 70 8.95 -10.41 -9.35
CA THR A 70 9.55 -11.74 -9.22
C THR A 70 9.43 -12.25 -7.78
N LEU A 71 9.65 -11.38 -6.81
CA LEU A 71 9.54 -11.69 -5.39
C LEU A 71 8.09 -12.00 -4.98
N LEU A 72 7.12 -11.23 -5.48
CA LEU A 72 5.69 -11.45 -5.25
C LEU A 72 5.20 -12.77 -5.88
N LEU A 73 5.71 -13.14 -7.06
CA LEU A 73 5.48 -14.45 -7.66
C LEU A 73 6.11 -15.57 -6.82
N LYS A 74 7.35 -15.39 -6.35
CA LYS A 74 8.06 -16.37 -5.51
C LYS A 74 7.33 -16.64 -4.20
N LEU A 75 6.74 -15.61 -3.59
CA LEU A 75 5.93 -15.70 -2.37
C LEU A 75 4.50 -16.22 -2.64
N ALA A 76 4.19 -16.64 -3.87
CA ALA A 76 2.87 -17.07 -4.29
C ALA A 76 1.76 -16.05 -3.97
N TYR A 77 2.10 -14.77 -3.90
CA TYR A 77 1.13 -13.68 -3.73
C TYR A 77 0.39 -13.46 -5.04
N LEU A 78 1.15 -13.28 -6.12
CA LEU A 78 0.63 -13.21 -7.48
C LEU A 78 0.46 -14.63 -8.06
N PRO A 79 -0.60 -14.89 -8.84
CA PRO A 79 -0.77 -16.18 -9.51
C PRO A 79 0.40 -16.48 -10.46
N PRO A 80 0.77 -17.76 -10.66
CA PRO A 80 1.81 -18.10 -11.64
C PRO A 80 1.45 -17.57 -13.03
N LYS A 81 2.42 -16.97 -13.72
CA LYS A 81 2.28 -16.38 -15.07
C LYS A 81 1.30 -15.19 -15.18
N SER A 82 0.86 -14.61 -14.06
CA SER A 82 -0.01 -13.42 -14.07
C SER A 82 0.70 -12.13 -14.45
N VAL A 83 2.03 -12.10 -14.30
CA VAL A 83 2.88 -10.96 -14.63
C VAL A 83 3.49 -11.15 -16.00
N ILE A 84 3.38 -10.11 -16.82
CA ILE A 84 4.01 -10.04 -18.13
C ILE A 84 5.14 -9.00 -18.04
N PHE A 85 6.37 -9.47 -18.20
CA PHE A 85 7.56 -8.63 -18.24
C PHE A 85 7.80 -8.11 -19.66
N ALA A 86 8.47 -6.96 -19.77
CA ALA A 86 8.77 -6.35 -21.07
C ALA A 86 9.64 -7.26 -21.96
N PRO A 87 9.27 -7.44 -23.24
CA PRO A 87 10.14 -8.11 -24.20
C PRO A 87 11.35 -7.22 -24.54
N PRO A 88 12.38 -7.72 -25.25
CA PRO A 88 13.61 -6.96 -25.53
C PRO A 88 13.45 -5.62 -26.28
N ASN A 89 12.28 -5.35 -26.86
CA ASN A 89 11.97 -4.10 -27.56
C ASN A 89 10.92 -3.25 -26.81
N GLY A 90 10.62 -3.58 -25.55
CA GLY A 90 9.53 -3.00 -24.79
C GLY A 90 8.14 -3.44 -25.25
N HIS A 91 7.14 -3.15 -24.43
CA HIS A 91 5.74 -3.34 -24.72
C HIS A 91 5.26 -2.42 -25.85
N LYS A 92 4.25 -2.88 -26.59
CA LYS A 92 3.61 -2.10 -27.66
C LYS A 92 2.47 -1.26 -27.09
N ILE A 93 2.80 -0.09 -26.54
CA ILE A 93 1.82 0.91 -26.09
C ILE A 93 1.37 1.82 -27.24
N ASN A 94 0.26 2.53 -27.06
CA ASN A 94 -0.24 3.51 -28.01
C ASN A 94 0.54 4.84 -27.94
N VAL A 95 1.70 4.89 -28.59
CA VAL A 95 2.58 6.07 -28.59
C VAL A 95 1.88 7.32 -29.12
N THR A 96 1.02 7.19 -30.14
CA THR A 96 0.27 8.32 -30.70
C THR A 96 -0.68 8.95 -29.68
N LEU A 97 -1.34 8.13 -28.86
CA LEU A 97 -2.14 8.64 -27.75
C LEU A 97 -1.27 9.38 -26.73
N CYS A 98 -0.15 8.78 -26.32
CA CYS A 98 0.78 9.42 -25.39
C CYS A 98 1.27 10.78 -25.90
N GLU A 99 1.64 10.86 -27.19
CA GLU A 99 2.06 12.11 -27.84
C GLU A 99 0.93 13.14 -27.88
N SER A 100 -0.32 12.72 -28.15
CA SER A 100 -1.49 13.61 -28.14
C SER A 100 -1.81 14.17 -26.75
N LEU A 101 -1.43 13.45 -25.68
CA LEU A 101 -1.54 13.87 -24.29
C LEU A 101 -0.30 14.67 -23.82
N HIS A 102 0.61 14.99 -24.74
CA HIS A 102 1.84 15.71 -24.45
C HIS A 102 2.74 15.03 -23.40
N ILE A 103 2.71 13.70 -23.31
CA ILE A 103 3.56 12.92 -22.40
C ILE A 103 5.01 12.96 -22.90
N ASP A 104 5.96 13.17 -21.99
CA ASP A 104 7.38 13.31 -22.31
C ASP A 104 7.97 11.98 -22.83
N PRO A 105 8.89 11.97 -23.81
CA PRO A 105 9.43 10.73 -24.37
C PRO A 105 10.08 9.79 -23.34
N ALA A 106 10.66 10.33 -22.26
CA ALA A 106 11.21 9.54 -21.16
C ALA A 106 10.12 8.77 -20.39
N VAL A 107 8.96 9.40 -20.16
CA VAL A 107 7.79 8.73 -19.57
C VAL A 107 7.27 7.65 -20.51
N ILE A 108 7.15 7.95 -21.81
CA ILE A 108 6.71 6.98 -22.83
C ILE A 108 7.66 5.78 -22.88
N SER A 109 8.97 6.01 -22.75
CA SER A 109 9.98 4.94 -22.66
C SER A 109 9.73 4.07 -21.42
N LEU A 110 9.59 4.68 -20.25
CA LEU A 110 9.38 3.95 -19.00
C LEU A 110 8.11 3.07 -19.06
N MET A 111 7.00 3.63 -19.55
CA MET A 111 5.73 2.92 -19.72
C MET A 111 5.86 1.65 -20.59
N LYS A 112 6.77 1.63 -21.56
CA LYS A 112 7.01 0.43 -22.40
C LYS A 112 7.74 -0.68 -21.65
N TRP A 113 8.51 -0.34 -20.62
CA TRP A 113 9.35 -1.31 -19.92
C TRP A 113 8.73 -1.84 -18.64
N MET A 114 7.69 -1.18 -18.13
CA MET A 114 7.05 -1.58 -16.88
C MET A 114 6.38 -2.95 -17.00
N PRO A 115 6.65 -3.88 -16.06
CA PRO A 115 5.87 -5.10 -15.95
C PRO A 115 4.43 -4.78 -15.57
N TYR A 116 3.49 -5.58 -16.05
CA TYR A 116 2.08 -5.43 -15.73
C TYR A 116 1.44 -6.78 -15.43
N THR A 117 0.29 -6.75 -14.76
CA THR A 117 -0.59 -7.91 -14.59
C THR A 117 -1.76 -7.82 -15.55
N ASP A 118 -2.18 -8.93 -16.13
CA ASP A 118 -3.40 -8.99 -16.95
C ASP A 118 -4.67 -9.21 -16.10
N TYR A 119 -4.48 -9.48 -14.82
CA TYR A 119 -5.53 -9.64 -13.81
C TYR A 119 -6.02 -8.28 -13.29
N GLY A 120 -7.34 -8.15 -13.14
CA GLY A 120 -7.95 -7.17 -12.24
C GLY A 120 -8.72 -6.00 -12.87
N MET A 121 -8.84 -5.89 -14.20
CA MET A 121 -9.44 -4.67 -14.81
C MET A 121 -10.46 -4.97 -15.92
N GLY A 122 -11.26 -6.03 -15.79
CA GLY A 122 -12.41 -6.32 -16.64
C GLY A 122 -13.71 -6.34 -15.83
N ASP A 123 -14.88 -6.42 -16.49
CA ASP A 123 -16.24 -6.43 -15.88
C ASP A 123 -16.52 -7.62 -14.91
N SER A 124 -15.50 -8.41 -14.58
CA SER A 124 -15.58 -9.51 -13.63
C SER A 124 -14.88 -9.11 -12.33
N GLU A 125 -15.48 -9.51 -11.21
CA GLU A 125 -15.02 -9.41 -9.80
C GLU A 125 -13.65 -10.11 -9.54
N GLU A 126 -12.68 -9.97 -10.43
CA GLU A 126 -11.36 -10.57 -10.35
C GLU A 126 -10.45 -9.72 -9.48
N LEU A 127 -10.11 -10.29 -8.32
CA LEU A 127 -9.12 -9.88 -7.32
C LEU A 127 -8.01 -8.95 -7.84
N GLU A 128 -7.96 -7.72 -7.30
CA GLU A 128 -6.90 -6.75 -7.54
C GLU A 128 -5.69 -7.03 -6.65
N TYR A 129 -4.48 -7.00 -7.19
CA TYR A 129 -3.25 -7.30 -6.44
C TYR A 129 -2.43 -6.04 -6.19
N PRO A 130 -2.63 -5.33 -5.06
CA PRO A 130 -1.82 -4.17 -4.74
C PRO A 130 -0.35 -4.58 -4.66
N CYS A 131 0.50 -3.83 -5.36
CA CYS A 131 1.95 -4.06 -5.39
C CYS A 131 2.66 -3.18 -4.35
N PHE A 132 1.95 -2.16 -3.86
CA PHE A 132 2.37 -1.19 -2.85
C PHE A 132 1.26 -1.01 -1.81
N GLY A 133 1.53 -0.28 -0.72
CA GLY A 133 0.62 -0.09 0.42
C GLY A 133 -0.62 0.77 0.12
N GLY A 134 -1.22 0.65 -1.06
CA GLY A 134 -2.37 1.46 -1.42
C GLY A 134 -2.87 1.37 -2.85
N GLY A 135 -2.21 0.66 -3.76
CA GLY A 135 -2.65 0.65 -5.15
C GLY A 135 -2.10 -0.47 -6.02
N TRP A 136 -2.84 -0.75 -7.09
CA TRP A 136 -2.41 -1.61 -8.19
C TRP A 136 -1.61 -0.81 -9.21
N MET A 137 -0.80 -1.50 -10.00
CA MET A 137 0.02 -0.85 -11.03
C MET A 137 -0.79 -0.60 -12.30
N TYR A 138 -0.58 0.56 -12.93
CA TYR A 138 -1.20 0.86 -14.22
C TYR A 138 -0.75 -0.10 -15.31
N ASN A 139 -1.70 -0.51 -16.18
CA ASN A 139 -1.40 -1.26 -17.40
C ASN A 139 -1.46 -0.36 -18.64
N PHE A 140 -0.31 0.20 -19.04
CA PHE A 140 -0.20 1.15 -20.15
C PHE A 140 -0.44 0.58 -21.55
N LEU A 141 -0.70 -0.72 -21.68
CA LEU A 141 -1.22 -1.27 -22.93
C LEU A 141 -2.67 -0.85 -23.21
N ARG A 142 -3.41 -0.45 -22.17
CA ARG A 142 -4.81 -0.06 -22.27
C ARG A 142 -4.91 1.46 -22.34
N ASN A 143 -5.53 1.98 -23.40
CA ASN A 143 -5.69 3.43 -23.59
C ASN A 143 -6.40 4.11 -22.41
N GLU A 144 -7.40 3.45 -21.83
CA GLU A 144 -8.13 3.96 -20.65
C GLU A 144 -7.19 4.15 -19.46
N GLN A 145 -6.27 3.21 -19.23
CA GLN A 145 -5.30 3.27 -18.14
C GLN A 145 -4.24 4.35 -18.38
N VAL A 146 -3.84 4.56 -19.63
CA VAL A 146 -3.01 5.73 -20.01
C VAL A 146 -3.73 7.03 -19.63
N LEU A 147 -5.03 7.15 -19.95
CA LEU A 147 -5.84 8.34 -19.62
C LEU A 147 -6.01 8.51 -18.10
N ARG A 148 -6.38 7.45 -17.38
CA ARG A 148 -6.57 7.46 -15.92
C ARG A 148 -5.28 7.80 -15.17
N SER A 149 -4.13 7.31 -15.64
CA SER A 149 -2.83 7.62 -15.03
C SER A 149 -2.46 9.11 -15.08
N ARG A 150 -3.14 9.92 -15.90
CA ARG A 150 -2.93 11.37 -15.94
C ARG A 150 -3.58 12.09 -14.78
N ASP A 151 -4.54 11.46 -14.11
CA ASP A 151 -5.33 12.02 -13.01
C ASP A 151 -5.50 11.01 -11.87
N PRO A 152 -4.42 10.66 -11.15
CA PRO A 152 -4.47 9.66 -10.07
C PRO A 152 -5.37 10.10 -8.89
N GLU A 153 -5.60 11.40 -8.70
CA GLU A 153 -6.49 11.94 -7.66
C GLU A 153 -7.97 11.69 -7.96
N ARG A 154 -8.32 11.34 -9.20
CA ARG A 154 -9.71 11.09 -9.56
C ARG A 154 -10.27 9.96 -8.72
N ASN A 155 -11.21 10.31 -7.84
CA ASN A 155 -12.08 9.33 -7.21
C ASN A 155 -12.76 8.51 -8.31
N ALA A 156 -13.04 7.23 -8.05
CA ALA A 156 -13.62 6.29 -9.02
C ALA A 156 -14.99 6.70 -9.63
N TRP A 157 -15.48 7.93 -9.40
CA TRP A 157 -16.85 8.40 -9.60
C TRP A 157 -17.02 9.62 -10.53
N SER A 158 -15.95 10.24 -11.03
CA SER A 158 -16.05 11.26 -12.11
C SER A 158 -16.03 10.56 -13.47
N ASP A 159 -16.66 11.09 -14.53
CA ASP A 159 -16.81 10.42 -15.84
C ASP A 159 -15.64 10.63 -16.82
N GLU A 160 -14.85 11.71 -16.70
CA GLU A 160 -13.68 11.96 -17.57
C GLU A 160 -12.41 12.37 -16.78
N PRO A 161 -11.24 11.74 -17.02
CA PRO A 161 -9.99 12.10 -16.33
C PRO A 161 -9.41 13.41 -16.85
N ARG A 162 -8.86 14.25 -15.96
CA ARG A 162 -8.11 15.44 -16.35
C ARG A 162 -6.80 15.02 -17.02
N THR A 163 -6.65 15.32 -18.30
CA THR A 163 -5.47 14.86 -19.07
C THR A 163 -4.21 15.67 -18.78
N ASP A 164 -4.33 16.85 -18.17
CA ASP A 164 -3.28 17.81 -17.86
C ASP A 164 -2.95 17.95 -16.36
N TYR A 165 -3.52 17.09 -15.51
CA TYR A 165 -3.30 17.15 -14.06
C TYR A 165 -1.85 16.83 -13.69
N LEU A 166 -1.33 15.70 -14.16
CA LEU A 166 0.10 15.41 -14.07
C LEU A 166 0.88 16.18 -15.14
N LEU A 167 2.07 16.66 -14.77
CA LEU A 167 3.01 17.27 -15.72
C LEU A 167 3.43 16.26 -16.81
N PRO A 168 3.84 16.72 -18.01
CA PRO A 168 4.35 15.85 -19.08
C PRO A 168 5.41 14.83 -18.64
N CYS A 169 6.27 15.21 -17.70
CA CYS A 169 7.36 14.38 -17.15
C CYS A 169 6.96 13.52 -15.95
N ASP A 170 5.72 13.64 -15.49
CA ASP A 170 5.22 12.88 -14.35
C ASP A 170 4.45 11.65 -14.86
N VAL A 171 4.58 10.53 -14.15
CA VAL A 171 3.84 9.29 -14.41
C VAL A 171 3.38 8.65 -13.11
N ALA A 172 2.08 8.42 -12.98
CA ALA A 172 1.55 7.59 -11.90
C ALA A 172 1.90 6.12 -12.18
N LEU A 173 2.56 5.48 -11.21
CA LEU A 173 2.84 4.04 -11.23
C LEU A 173 1.64 3.26 -10.72
N THR A 174 0.97 3.76 -9.68
CA THR A 174 -0.18 3.10 -9.07
C THR A 174 -1.48 3.87 -9.19
N GLU A 175 -2.56 3.11 -9.32
CA GLU A 175 -3.94 3.53 -9.18
C GLU A 175 -4.47 3.05 -7.82
N ALA A 176 -5.27 3.88 -7.16
CA ALA A 176 -5.88 3.56 -5.88
C ALA A 176 -7.35 3.99 -5.90
N GLU A 177 -8.22 3.12 -5.41
CA GLU A 177 -9.66 3.39 -5.31
C GLU A 177 -10.03 4.25 -4.11
N ASP A 178 -9.31 4.07 -3.00
CA ASP A 178 -9.52 4.81 -1.77
C ASP A 178 -8.60 6.05 -1.74
N PRO A 179 -9.17 7.27 -1.62
CA PRO A 179 -8.41 8.51 -1.64
C PRO A 179 -7.47 8.70 -0.42
N ASP A 180 -7.60 7.85 0.61
CA ASP A 180 -6.69 7.83 1.76
C ASP A 180 -5.46 6.91 1.52
N LEU A 181 -5.40 6.21 0.38
CA LEU A 181 -4.29 5.32 0.01
C LEU A 181 -3.16 6.04 -0.74
N GLU A 182 -1.97 5.45 -0.67
CA GLU A 182 -0.77 6.04 -1.27
C GLU A 182 -0.74 5.84 -2.79
N TRP A 183 -0.79 6.94 -3.55
CA TRP A 183 -0.39 6.94 -4.96
C TRP A 183 1.10 7.09 -5.11
N LEU A 184 1.69 6.43 -6.11
CA LEU A 184 3.09 6.58 -6.45
C LEU A 184 3.19 7.30 -7.78
N VAL A 185 3.60 8.57 -7.76
CA VAL A 185 3.92 9.34 -8.97
C VAL A 185 5.43 9.43 -9.11
N LEU A 186 5.96 9.36 -10.33
CA LEU A 186 7.37 9.49 -10.65
C LEU A 186 7.61 10.64 -11.62
N ASP A 187 8.57 11.52 -11.31
CA ASP A 187 9.04 12.59 -12.19
C ASP A 187 10.34 12.18 -12.91
N THR A 188 10.32 12.17 -14.25
CA THR A 188 11.47 11.79 -15.08
C THR A 188 12.45 12.94 -15.35
N ARG A 189 12.10 14.20 -15.04
CA ARG A 189 12.92 15.41 -15.29
C ARG A 189 13.64 15.93 -14.04
N GLN A 190 12.96 16.06 -12.90
CA GLN A 190 13.53 16.73 -11.73
C GLN A 190 13.85 15.78 -10.58
N LYS A 191 14.68 14.74 -10.80
CA LYS A 191 15.33 13.96 -9.72
C LYS A 191 14.43 13.61 -8.50
N LEU A 192 13.16 13.41 -8.82
CA LEU A 192 12.20 12.46 -8.31
C LEU A 192 11.57 12.69 -6.92
N ALA A 193 10.24 12.73 -6.93
CA ALA A 193 9.35 12.62 -5.78
C ALA A 193 8.47 11.40 -6.01
N ILE A 194 8.39 10.49 -5.04
CA ILE A 194 7.19 9.69 -4.84
C ILE A 194 6.27 10.57 -4.01
N ARG A 195 5.24 11.12 -4.66
CA ARG A 195 4.27 11.99 -3.98
C ARG A 195 3.31 11.12 -3.21
N HIS A 196 3.33 11.23 -1.89
CA HIS A 196 2.40 10.49 -1.05
C HIS A 196 1.23 11.43 -0.76
N MET A 197 0.11 11.28 -1.46
CA MET A 197 -1.05 12.10 -1.13
C MET A 197 -1.76 11.51 0.08
N MET A 198 -1.45 12.00 1.28
CA MET A 198 -2.40 11.96 2.39
C MET A 198 -3.18 13.27 2.39
N LYS A 199 -4.51 13.21 2.29
CA LYS A 199 -5.43 14.37 2.35
C LYS A 199 -5.41 15.33 1.15
N MET A 200 -5.61 14.80 -0.07
CA MET A 200 -6.00 15.57 -1.26
C MET A 200 -5.09 16.75 -1.65
N GLN A 201 -3.79 16.69 -1.36
CA GLN A 201 -2.82 17.65 -1.89
C GLN A 201 -1.67 16.90 -2.56
N LEU A 202 -1.48 17.20 -3.85
CA LEU A 202 -0.31 16.78 -4.61
C LEU A 202 0.92 17.56 -4.11
N GLU A 203 1.71 16.92 -3.25
CA GLU A 203 2.96 17.48 -2.69
C GLU A 203 3.88 17.98 -3.82
N ARG A 204 4.38 19.21 -3.74
CA ARG A 204 5.09 19.89 -4.85
C ARG A 204 6.61 20.02 -4.64
N PRO A 205 7.35 20.29 -5.75
CA PRO A 205 8.74 20.75 -5.86
C PRO A 205 9.56 21.03 -4.60
N ASP A 206 8.93 21.91 -3.83
CA ASP A 206 9.45 22.81 -2.84
C ASP A 206 9.26 22.31 -1.40
N GLU A 207 8.66 21.14 -1.21
CA GLU A 207 8.43 20.54 0.11
C GLU A 207 9.59 19.57 0.53
N PRO A 208 10.53 20.00 1.39
CA PRO A 208 11.80 19.30 1.62
C PRO A 208 11.70 17.93 2.31
N ASN A 209 10.54 17.58 2.87
CA ASN A 209 10.35 16.34 3.63
C ASN A 209 9.80 15.17 2.80
N HIS A 210 9.48 15.38 1.52
CA HIS A 210 8.62 14.47 0.76
C HIS A 210 9.28 13.93 -0.53
N TYR A 211 10.44 14.48 -0.93
CA TYR A 211 11.24 13.95 -2.05
C TYR A 211 12.01 12.71 -1.63
N ARG A 212 11.53 11.55 -2.07
CA ARG A 212 12.23 10.27 -1.89
C ARG A 212 12.80 9.82 -3.21
N ASN A 213 14.09 9.53 -3.25
CA ASN A 213 14.72 8.82 -4.36
C ASN A 213 14.01 7.48 -4.65
N ALA A 214 13.59 7.20 -5.89
CA ALA A 214 12.70 6.09 -6.24
C ALA A 214 13.51 4.82 -6.35
N VAL A 215 14.75 4.92 -6.80
CA VAL A 215 15.66 3.78 -6.75
C VAL A 215 15.82 3.37 -5.27
N SER A 216 16.02 4.32 -4.36
CA SER A 216 16.10 4.03 -2.93
C SER A 216 14.78 3.58 -2.32
N PHE A 217 13.65 4.15 -2.72
CA PHE A 217 12.32 3.75 -2.25
C PHE A 217 11.95 2.35 -2.73
N LEU A 218 12.06 2.08 -4.03
CA LEU A 218 11.77 0.77 -4.61
C LEU A 218 12.70 -0.28 -4.04
N ARG A 219 13.98 0.05 -3.82
CA ARG A 219 14.93 -0.82 -3.12
C ARG A 219 14.51 -1.05 -1.67
N ALA A 220 14.12 -0.01 -0.92
CA ALA A 220 13.65 -0.17 0.45
C ALA A 220 12.37 -1.02 0.51
N HIS A 221 11.41 -0.83 -0.40
CA HIS A 221 10.20 -1.64 -0.51
C HIS A 221 10.52 -3.09 -0.84
N LEU A 222 11.38 -3.33 -1.83
CA LEU A 222 11.88 -4.65 -2.18
C LEU A 222 12.53 -5.34 -0.98
N GLU A 223 13.41 -4.65 -0.26
CA GLU A 223 14.07 -5.19 0.93
C GLU A 223 13.09 -5.49 2.05
N ARG A 224 12.04 -4.68 2.25
CA ARG A 224 10.99 -4.98 3.24
C ARG A 224 10.22 -6.25 2.91
N ILE A 225 9.91 -6.49 1.64
CA ILE A 225 9.27 -7.74 1.22
C ILE A 225 10.27 -8.89 1.39
N ARG A 226 11.52 -8.70 0.98
CA ARG A 226 12.59 -9.71 1.04
C ARG A 226 12.93 -10.13 2.47
N SER A 227 12.91 -9.20 3.42
CA SER A 227 13.13 -9.45 4.84
C SER A 227 11.88 -9.95 5.57
N LEU A 228 10.73 -10.03 4.88
CA LEU A 228 9.41 -10.29 5.45
C LEU A 228 9.07 -9.28 6.58
N ASP A 229 9.46 -8.02 6.43
CA ASP A 229 8.96 -6.90 7.25
C ASP A 229 7.69 -6.28 6.67
N LEU A 230 7.41 -6.59 5.40
CA LEU A 230 6.16 -6.31 4.70
C LEU A 230 5.71 -7.60 4.01
N LEU A 231 4.71 -8.26 4.58
CA LEU A 231 4.26 -9.58 4.15
C LEU A 231 3.07 -9.48 3.21
N PRO A 232 3.21 -9.85 1.92
CA PRO A 232 2.06 -9.88 1.04
C PRO A 232 1.08 -10.98 1.46
N PHE A 233 -0.22 -10.70 1.44
CA PHE A 233 -1.26 -11.66 1.78
C PHE A 233 -2.42 -11.62 0.80
N THR A 234 -2.97 -12.79 0.50
CA THR A 234 -4.21 -12.96 -0.27
C THR A 234 -5.17 -13.76 0.57
N TRP A 235 -6.30 -13.16 0.93
CA TRP A 235 -7.28 -13.78 1.80
C TRP A 235 -8.69 -13.47 1.31
N GLU A 236 -9.44 -14.50 0.89
CA GLU A 236 -10.73 -14.37 0.21
C GLU A 236 -10.69 -13.31 -0.92
N SER A 237 -11.37 -12.18 -0.71
CA SER A 237 -11.41 -11.00 -1.57
C SER A 237 -10.47 -9.88 -1.18
N ARG A 238 -9.70 -10.03 -0.08
CA ARG A 238 -8.75 -9.04 0.43
C ARG A 238 -7.33 -9.39 0.00
N GLN A 239 -6.65 -8.41 -0.55
CA GLN A 239 -5.23 -8.47 -0.83
C GLN A 239 -4.54 -7.26 -0.21
N GLY A 240 -3.26 -7.41 0.09
CA GLY A 240 -2.49 -6.31 0.65
C GLY A 240 -1.20 -6.78 1.27
N PHE A 241 -0.72 -5.97 2.19
CA PHE A 241 0.48 -6.25 2.94
C PHE A 241 0.21 -6.15 4.43
N LEU A 242 0.73 -7.12 5.18
CA LEU A 242 0.82 -7.07 6.63
C LEU A 242 2.15 -6.44 7.00
N ASP A 243 2.12 -5.37 7.78
CA ASP A 243 3.32 -4.88 8.44
C ASP A 243 3.48 -5.53 9.83
N PHE A 244 4.56 -5.18 10.52
CA PHE A 244 4.89 -5.75 11.83
C PHE A 244 3.92 -5.36 12.96
N TYR A 245 3.00 -4.41 12.75
CA TYR A 245 1.95 -4.09 13.71
C TYR A 245 0.77 -5.05 13.60
N HIS A 246 0.62 -5.75 12.48
CA HIS A 246 -0.43 -6.72 12.30
C HIS A 246 -0.17 -8.00 13.13
N HIS A 247 -1.18 -8.44 13.89
CA HIS A 247 -1.05 -9.59 14.79
C HIS A 247 -0.69 -10.92 14.08
N LEU A 248 -1.08 -11.07 12.80
CA LEU A 248 -0.73 -12.23 11.96
C LEU A 248 0.68 -12.16 11.36
N HIS A 249 1.37 -11.02 11.41
CA HIS A 249 2.66 -10.85 10.76
C HIS A 249 3.72 -11.81 11.30
N TYR A 250 3.92 -11.85 12.62
CA TYR A 250 4.95 -12.68 13.22
C TYR A 250 4.69 -14.19 13.04
N PRO A 251 3.47 -14.71 13.29
CA PRO A 251 3.15 -16.11 12.98
C PRO A 251 3.43 -16.49 11.52
N LEU A 252 3.01 -15.66 10.57
CA LEU A 252 3.24 -15.94 9.15
C LEU A 252 4.73 -15.88 8.78
N LYS A 253 5.45 -14.85 9.25
CA LYS A 253 6.91 -14.73 9.06
C LYS A 253 7.61 -16.01 9.51
N LYS A 254 7.25 -16.50 10.70
CA LYS A 254 7.80 -17.72 11.29
C LYS A 254 7.55 -18.94 10.42
N ILE A 255 6.32 -19.14 9.94
CA ILE A 255 5.99 -20.26 9.03
C ILE A 255 6.84 -20.18 7.76
N LEU A 256 6.88 -19.03 7.11
CA LEU A 256 7.65 -18.84 5.88
C LEU A 256 9.15 -19.12 6.08
N THR A 257 9.72 -18.70 7.21
CA THR A 257 11.15 -18.90 7.50
C THR A 257 11.47 -20.31 7.97
N GLU A 258 10.75 -20.83 8.97
CA GLU A 258 11.10 -22.08 9.65
C GLU A 258 10.57 -23.31 8.91
N GLU A 259 9.36 -23.23 8.38
CA GLU A 259 8.74 -24.36 7.69
C GLU A 259 9.13 -24.36 6.22
N TYR A 260 9.02 -23.23 5.53
CA TYR A 260 9.22 -23.15 4.07
C TYR A 260 10.61 -22.72 3.63
N GLY A 261 11.51 -22.32 4.53
CA GLY A 261 12.92 -22.08 4.22
C GLY A 261 13.25 -20.69 3.66
N TRP A 262 12.41 -19.69 3.90
CA TRP A 262 12.68 -18.31 3.45
C TRP A 262 13.93 -17.70 4.10
N PRO A 263 14.78 -16.92 3.38
CA PRO A 263 14.76 -16.65 1.94
C PRO A 263 15.57 -17.66 1.08
N GLY A 264 16.31 -18.56 1.71
CA GLY A 264 17.27 -19.47 1.08
C GLY A 264 16.62 -20.56 0.23
N GLU A 265 16.48 -21.76 0.79
CA GLU A 265 15.84 -22.91 0.12
C GLU A 265 14.31 -22.83 0.19
N PHE A 266 13.77 -21.68 -0.22
CA PHE A 266 12.34 -21.43 -0.12
C PHE A 266 11.54 -22.34 -1.06
N ARG A 267 10.63 -23.14 -0.50
CA ARG A 267 9.81 -24.09 -1.25
C ARG A 267 8.54 -23.42 -1.78
N THR A 268 8.69 -22.63 -2.84
CA THR A 268 7.61 -21.83 -3.44
C THR A 268 6.37 -22.66 -3.80
N GLU A 269 6.53 -23.82 -4.41
CA GLU A 269 5.42 -24.67 -4.85
C GLU A 269 4.65 -25.27 -3.68
N ASP A 270 5.37 -25.67 -2.61
CA ASP A 270 4.75 -26.15 -1.39
C ASP A 270 3.94 -25.04 -0.72
N TRP A 271 4.54 -23.84 -0.59
CA TRP A 271 3.85 -22.69 -0.03
C TRP A 271 2.61 -22.32 -0.85
N ALA A 272 2.71 -22.29 -2.18
CA ALA A 272 1.58 -21.96 -3.05
C ALA A 272 0.39 -22.92 -2.87
N ARG A 273 0.66 -24.21 -2.61
CA ARG A 273 -0.36 -25.23 -2.35
C ARG A 273 -0.97 -25.09 -0.95
N ASP A 274 -0.15 -24.79 0.04
CA ASP A 274 -0.52 -24.91 1.45
C ASP A 274 -1.04 -23.58 2.05
N LYS A 275 -0.75 -22.43 1.41
CA LYS A 275 -1.07 -21.07 1.94
C LYS A 275 -2.54 -20.88 2.31
N ALA A 276 -3.46 -21.43 1.52
CA ALA A 276 -4.90 -21.29 1.77
C ALA A 276 -5.31 -21.93 3.11
N GLY A 277 -4.75 -23.10 3.42
CA GLY A 277 -4.99 -23.77 4.70
C GLY A 277 -4.35 -23.05 5.89
N VAL A 278 -3.19 -22.40 5.68
CA VAL A 278 -2.55 -21.56 6.71
C VAL A 278 -3.42 -20.36 7.05
N TRP A 279 -3.99 -19.68 6.05
CA TRP A 279 -4.92 -18.57 6.27
C TRP A 279 -6.19 -19.00 7.00
N GLN A 280 -6.82 -20.10 6.56
CA GLN A 280 -7.99 -20.66 7.23
C GLN A 280 -7.74 -21.02 8.70
N LYS A 281 -6.51 -21.41 9.04
CA LYS A 281 -6.13 -21.66 10.43
C LYS A 281 -6.07 -20.38 11.24
N PHE A 282 -5.46 -19.33 10.70
CA PHE A 282 -5.37 -18.04 11.39
C PHE A 282 -6.74 -17.37 11.60
N GLU A 283 -7.68 -17.52 10.67
CA GLU A 283 -9.06 -17.06 10.86
C GLU A 283 -9.72 -17.71 12.07
N ARG A 284 -9.70 -19.05 12.14
CA ARG A 284 -10.31 -19.78 13.26
C ARG A 284 -9.70 -19.37 14.59
N GLU A 285 -8.37 -19.24 14.64
CA GLU A 285 -7.67 -18.79 15.86
C GLU A 285 -8.05 -17.35 16.23
N HIS A 286 -8.29 -16.47 15.26
CA HIS A 286 -8.73 -15.10 15.49
C HIS A 286 -10.19 -15.05 15.99
N GLU A 287 -11.11 -15.76 15.34
CA GLU A 287 -12.53 -15.83 15.73
C GLU A 287 -12.70 -16.41 17.14
N GLU A 288 -11.96 -17.48 17.47
CA GLU A 288 -11.94 -18.07 18.81
C GLU A 288 -11.46 -17.05 19.86
N TRP A 289 -10.44 -16.26 19.52
CA TRP A 289 -9.94 -15.19 20.38
C TRP A 289 -10.98 -14.08 20.57
N GLU A 290 -11.59 -13.57 19.50
CA GLU A 290 -12.62 -12.53 19.58
C GLU A 290 -13.81 -12.97 20.44
N GLN A 291 -14.28 -14.21 20.27
CA GLN A 291 -15.34 -14.80 21.08
C GLN A 291 -14.96 -14.93 22.56
N SER A 292 -13.68 -15.18 22.85
CA SER A 292 -13.18 -15.27 24.23
C SER A 292 -13.12 -13.90 24.92
N VAL A 293 -12.83 -12.84 24.17
CA VAL A 293 -12.77 -11.46 24.67
C VAL A 293 -14.18 -10.87 24.83
N GLY A 294 -15.09 -11.14 23.89
CA GLY A 294 -16.47 -10.63 23.94
C GLY A 294 -17.36 -11.26 25.04
N LYS A 295 -16.89 -12.35 25.68
CA LYS A 295 -17.59 -13.01 26.80
C LYS A 295 -17.11 -12.54 28.19
N GLN A 296 -16.10 -11.66 28.26
CA GLN A 296 -15.60 -11.05 29.49
C GLN A 296 -16.22 -9.66 29.74
#